data_AF-A0A2C9CGD4-F1
#
_entry.id   AF-A0A2C9CGD4-F1
#
_cell.length_a   1.000
_cell.length_b   1.000
_cell.length_c   1.000
_cell.angle_alpha   90.00
_cell.angle_beta   90.00
_cell.angle_gamma   90.00
#
_symmetry.space_group_name_H-M   'P 1'
#
loop_
_entity.id
_entity.type
_entity.pdbx_description
1 polymer ?
#
loop_
_entity_poly.entity_id
_entity_poly.type
_entity_poly.pdbx_seq_one_letter_code
_entity_poly.pdbx_strand_id
1 'polypeptide(L)'
;MNNYWVKKTVGGLLLVISSLSFVNDSYSYSRENYGAHSMIYPDMPEVDIEELFSKSSALGIAYLRLDVQLSSIFVQEDAPPEWEPMDIIVDLAGKYGVQILGTLTSMPDWAGNCPSGEAAYDPNFCPPADYDQWAKWIAMIVGRYKGDIHYWEVWNEPNEYTCTSTACEGFFYGDASEYAQLLSTTYDAIKAADSSANILIAGVFMPLA
;
A
#
# COMPACT_ATOMS: atom_id res chain seq x y z
N MET A 1 -52.54 12.28 -11.00
CA MET A 1 -51.52 12.11 -12.06
C MET A 1 -50.20 12.64 -11.50
N ASN A 2 -49.26 11.71 -11.29
CA ASN A 2 -47.82 11.80 -11.00
C ASN A 2 -47.27 12.73 -9.90
N ASN A 3 -46.85 12.10 -8.80
CA ASN A 3 -45.78 12.52 -7.89
C ASN A 3 -44.41 12.21 -8.54
N TYR A 4 -43.41 13.08 -8.38
CA TYR A 4 -42.00 12.67 -8.34
C TYR A 4 -41.22 13.51 -7.32
N TRP A 5 -40.80 12.83 -6.26
CA TRP A 5 -39.79 13.26 -5.30
C TRP A 5 -38.41 13.02 -5.90
N VAL A 6 -37.55 14.03 -5.94
CA VAL A 6 -36.13 13.83 -6.24
C VAL A 6 -35.43 13.39 -4.95
N LYS A 7 -35.22 12.08 -4.83
CA LYS A 7 -34.27 11.51 -3.86
C LYS A 7 -32.86 11.74 -4.40
N LYS A 8 -32.02 12.43 -3.63
CA LYS A 8 -30.56 12.33 -3.75
C LYS A 8 -30.16 10.96 -3.21
N THR A 9 -29.54 10.14 -4.04
CA THR A 9 -28.91 8.88 -3.61
C THR A 9 -27.41 9.17 -3.44
N VAL A 10 -26.94 9.14 -2.19
CA VAL A 10 -25.52 9.03 -1.86
C VAL A 10 -25.17 7.55 -1.99
N GLY A 11 -24.21 7.21 -2.86
CA GLY A 11 -23.69 5.86 -3.00
C GLY A 11 -23.01 5.45 -1.70
N GLY A 12 -23.50 4.38 -1.09
CA GLY A 12 -23.02 3.88 0.20
C GLY A 12 -21.70 3.13 0.07
N LEU A 13 -20.81 3.38 1.03
CA LEU A 13 -19.67 2.54 1.35
C LEU A 13 -20.21 1.27 2.05
N LEU A 14 -19.92 0.09 1.51
CA LEU A 14 -20.26 -1.17 2.15
C LEU A 14 -19.23 -1.45 3.26
N LEU A 15 -19.61 -1.19 4.51
CA LEU A 15 -18.84 -1.58 5.69
C LEU A 15 -19.42 -2.89 6.23
N VAL A 16 -18.71 -4.00 6.05
CA VAL A 16 -19.05 -5.27 6.69
C VAL A 16 -18.48 -5.23 8.12
N ILE A 17 -19.31 -4.84 9.08
CA ILE A 17 -19.01 -5.00 10.50
C ILE A 17 -19.79 -6.23 10.99
N SER A 18 -19.11 -7.33 11.26
CA SER A 18 -19.70 -8.45 11.99
C SER A 18 -19.38 -8.31 13.48
N SER A 19 -20.32 -7.80 14.27
CA SER A 19 -20.35 -8.09 15.70
C SER A 19 -21.73 -7.82 16.30
N LEU A 20 -22.32 -8.85 16.92
CA LEU A 20 -23.39 -8.70 17.90
C LEU A 20 -22.99 -9.50 19.13
N SER A 21 -22.60 -8.78 20.19
CA SER A 21 -22.83 -9.14 21.59
C SER A 21 -22.53 -7.93 22.47
N PHE A 22 -23.55 -7.45 23.18
CA PHE A 22 -23.39 -6.44 24.22
C PHE A 22 -22.69 -7.06 25.43
N VAL A 23 -21.56 -6.49 25.85
CA VAL A 23 -21.08 -6.62 27.23
C VAL A 23 -20.61 -5.24 27.70
N ASN A 24 -21.26 -4.79 28.77
CA ASN A 24 -20.92 -3.63 29.56
C ASN A 24 -19.69 -4.01 30.40
N ASP A 25 -18.52 -3.44 30.13
CA ASP A 25 -17.44 -3.30 31.12
C ASP A 25 -16.37 -2.35 30.59
N SER A 26 -15.85 -1.53 31.49
CA SER A 26 -14.79 -0.54 31.29
C SER A 26 -13.49 -1.20 30.81
N TYR A 27 -13.37 -1.40 29.51
CA TYR A 27 -12.10 -1.66 28.85
C TYR A 27 -11.54 -0.32 28.35
N SER A 28 -10.36 0.06 28.84
CA SER A 28 -9.53 1.00 28.10
C SER A 28 -9.27 0.37 26.73
N TYR A 29 -9.82 0.93 25.66
CA TYR A 29 -9.45 0.54 24.30
C TYR A 29 -7.95 0.83 24.14
N SER A 30 -7.09 -0.17 24.32
CA SER A 30 -5.72 -0.08 23.86
C SER A 30 -5.79 -0.05 22.33
N ARG A 31 -5.34 1.04 21.71
CA ARG A 31 -5.33 1.20 20.25
C ARG A 31 -4.71 0.00 19.51
N GLU A 32 -3.87 -0.78 20.20
CA GLU A 32 -2.97 -1.80 19.67
C GLU A 32 -3.59 -2.95 18.84
N ASN A 33 -4.93 -3.14 18.83
CA ASN A 33 -5.54 -4.36 18.27
C ASN A 33 -6.24 -4.20 16.92
N TYR A 34 -6.40 -2.98 16.40
CA TYR A 34 -7.19 -2.76 15.17
C TYR A 34 -6.42 -1.93 14.15
N GLY A 35 -6.25 -2.51 12.96
CA GLY A 35 -5.76 -1.83 11.77
C GLY A 35 -6.87 -1.68 10.73
N ALA A 36 -6.74 -0.71 9.83
CA ALA A 36 -7.60 -0.58 8.66
C ALA A 36 -6.75 -0.49 7.39
N HIS A 37 -7.23 -1.08 6.30
CA HIS A 37 -6.71 -0.79 4.97
C HIS A 37 -7.22 0.60 4.58
N SER A 38 -6.32 1.49 4.19
CA SER A 38 -6.67 2.77 3.61
C SER A 38 -6.36 2.75 2.12
N MET A 39 -7.35 3.07 1.29
CA MET A 39 -7.12 3.42 -0.13
C MET A 39 -6.51 4.84 -0.21
N ILE A 40 -5.56 5.16 0.67
CA ILE A 40 -4.79 6.41 0.60
C ILE A 40 -3.68 6.14 -0.39
N TYR A 41 -3.56 7.03 -1.35
CA TYR A 41 -2.48 7.04 -2.32
C TYR A 41 -1.76 8.40 -2.26
N PRO A 42 -0.45 8.45 -2.51
CA PRO A 42 0.30 9.70 -2.51
C PRO A 42 -0.29 10.77 -3.46
N ASP A 43 -1.01 10.40 -4.52
CA ASP A 43 -1.61 11.30 -5.49
C ASP A 43 -3.03 11.82 -5.10
N MET A 44 -3.54 11.49 -3.92
CA MET A 44 -4.85 11.96 -3.45
C MET A 44 -4.86 13.41 -2.93
N PRO A 45 -6.01 14.11 -2.97
CA PRO A 45 -6.14 15.43 -2.35
C PRO A 45 -5.87 15.40 -0.83
N GLU A 46 -5.03 16.31 -0.33
CA GLU A 46 -4.60 16.36 1.07
C GLU A 46 -5.76 16.39 2.07
N VAL A 47 -6.85 17.10 1.75
CA VAL A 47 -8.04 17.19 2.62
C VAL A 47 -8.69 15.81 2.86
N ASP A 48 -8.68 14.95 1.86
CA ASP A 48 -9.25 13.61 1.97
C ASP A 48 -8.33 12.71 2.80
N ILE A 49 -7.00 12.89 2.68
CA ILE A 49 -5.99 12.18 3.47
C ILE A 49 -6.09 12.56 4.96
N GLU A 50 -6.16 13.85 5.28
CA GLU A 50 -6.28 14.32 6.66
C GLU A 50 -7.60 13.85 7.30
N GLU A 51 -8.72 13.88 6.56
CA GLU A 51 -9.99 13.39 7.06
C GLU A 51 -9.92 11.89 7.42
N LEU A 52 -9.22 11.08 6.62
CA LEU A 52 -9.03 9.66 6.89
C LEU A 52 -8.18 9.41 8.13
N PHE A 53 -7.06 10.12 8.33
CA PHE A 53 -6.25 10.00 9.55
C PHE A 53 -7.02 10.46 10.79
N SER A 54 -7.72 11.58 10.70
CA SER A 54 -8.54 12.12 11.78
C SER A 54 -9.63 11.14 12.22
N LYS A 55 -10.38 10.58 11.26
CA LYS A 55 -11.41 9.56 11.54
C LYS A 55 -10.83 8.28 12.11
N SER A 56 -9.70 7.81 11.57
CA SER A 56 -9.03 6.59 12.04
C SER A 56 -8.60 6.73 13.50
N SER A 57 -8.03 7.89 13.86
CA SER A 57 -7.66 8.21 15.25
C SER A 57 -8.87 8.27 16.18
N ALA A 58 -9.97 8.88 15.73
CA ALA A 58 -11.22 8.96 16.49
C ALA A 58 -11.87 7.58 16.72
N LEU A 59 -11.66 6.64 15.79
CA LEU A 59 -12.11 5.25 15.90
C LEU A 59 -11.15 4.34 16.68
N GLY A 60 -10.00 4.85 17.11
CA GLY A 60 -9.00 4.07 17.85
C GLY A 60 -8.21 3.08 16.99
N ILE A 61 -8.14 3.31 15.67
CA ILE A 61 -7.29 2.54 14.76
C ILE A 61 -5.82 2.79 15.11
N ALA A 62 -5.03 1.73 15.29
CA ALA A 62 -3.59 1.82 15.51
C ALA A 62 -2.79 1.89 14.22
N TYR A 63 -3.19 1.15 13.19
CA TYR A 63 -2.43 1.02 11.95
C TYR A 63 -3.30 1.35 10.74
N LEU A 64 -2.76 2.16 9.83
CA LEU A 64 -3.27 2.26 8.47
C LEU A 64 -2.31 1.56 7.52
N ARG A 65 -2.85 0.61 6.75
CA ARG A 65 -2.12 0.00 5.64
C ARG A 65 -2.23 0.91 4.42
N LEU A 66 -1.08 1.32 3.90
CA LEU A 66 -0.92 2.34 2.86
C LEU A 66 -0.13 1.75 1.69
N ASP A 67 -0.58 1.99 0.47
CA ASP A 67 0.17 1.63 -0.73
C ASP A 67 1.21 2.70 -1.04
N VAL A 68 2.48 2.39 -0.75
CA VAL A 68 3.65 3.20 -1.09
C VAL A 68 4.05 2.85 -2.52
N GLN A 69 3.45 3.58 -3.46
CA GLN A 69 3.67 3.38 -4.89
C GLN A 69 5.01 4.00 -5.31
N LEU A 70 5.97 3.19 -5.74
CA LEU A 70 7.26 3.70 -6.20
C LEU A 70 7.12 4.56 -7.46
N SER A 71 6.13 4.28 -8.31
CA SER A 71 5.81 5.05 -9.51
C SER A 71 5.43 6.51 -9.23
N SER A 72 4.89 6.83 -8.04
CA SER A 72 4.59 8.21 -7.65
C SER A 72 5.78 8.92 -7.00
N ILE A 73 6.78 8.18 -6.53
CA ILE A 73 8.00 8.73 -5.92
C ILE A 73 9.10 8.89 -6.96
N PHE A 74 9.32 7.89 -7.82
CA PHE A 74 10.36 7.86 -8.85
C PHE A 74 9.74 8.02 -10.24
N VAL A 75 9.10 9.17 -10.47
CA VAL A 75 8.29 9.43 -11.66
C VAL A 75 9.12 9.37 -12.95
N GLN A 76 10.36 9.84 -12.94
CA GLN A 76 11.25 9.85 -14.11
C GLN A 76 12.65 9.35 -13.72
N GLU A 77 13.30 8.60 -14.62
CA GLU A 77 14.59 7.92 -14.36
C GLU A 77 15.69 8.85 -13.85
N ASP A 78 15.82 10.02 -14.47
CA ASP A 78 16.90 10.98 -14.18
C ASP A 78 16.43 12.19 -13.35
N ALA A 79 15.25 12.11 -12.72
CA ALA A 79 14.71 13.18 -11.89
C ALA A 79 14.90 12.90 -10.38
N PRO A 80 15.01 13.94 -9.54
CA PRO A 80 14.92 13.78 -8.10
C PRO A 80 13.58 13.13 -7.70
N PRO A 81 13.53 12.31 -6.64
CA PRO A 81 12.28 11.71 -6.21
C PRO A 81 11.29 12.73 -5.64
N GLU A 82 10.00 12.48 -5.87
CA GLU A 82 8.89 13.31 -5.39
C GLU A 82 8.44 12.86 -3.99
N TRP A 83 8.94 13.54 -2.96
CA TRP A 83 8.71 13.16 -1.56
C TRP A 83 7.49 13.80 -0.91
N GLU A 84 7.10 14.98 -1.37
CA GLU A 84 6.12 15.84 -0.70
C GLU A 84 4.82 15.11 -0.33
N PRO A 85 4.20 14.30 -1.21
CA PRO A 85 2.94 13.67 -0.83
C PRO A 85 3.09 12.58 0.24
N MET A 86 4.20 11.83 0.23
CA MET A 86 4.51 10.87 1.30
C MET A 86 4.89 11.57 2.61
N ASP A 87 5.59 12.70 2.55
CA ASP A 87 5.92 13.50 3.74
C ASP A 87 4.64 14.00 4.44
N ILE A 88 3.66 14.49 3.66
CA ILE A 88 2.34 14.89 4.17
C ILE A 88 1.65 13.72 4.89
N ILE A 89 1.65 12.52 4.28
CA ILE A 89 1.04 11.32 4.87
C ILE A 89 1.70 10.95 6.21
N VAL A 90 3.03 10.97 6.27
CA VAL A 90 3.80 10.65 7.48
C VAL A 90 3.57 11.69 8.58
N ASP A 91 3.54 12.98 8.22
CA ASP A 91 3.25 14.07 9.17
C ASP A 91 1.83 13.92 9.75
N LEU A 92 0.84 13.57 8.93
CA LEU A 92 -0.53 13.31 9.38
C LEU A 92 -0.60 12.08 10.29
N ALA A 93 0.12 11.01 9.97
CA ALA A 93 0.21 9.82 10.81
C ALA A 93 0.73 10.17 12.22
N GLY A 94 1.81 10.95 12.31
CA GLY A 94 2.34 11.48 13.55
C GLY A 94 1.36 12.39 14.30
N LYS A 95 0.75 13.35 13.59
CA LYS A 95 -0.25 14.30 14.14
C LYS A 95 -1.43 13.58 14.80
N TYR A 96 -1.90 12.49 14.22
CA TYR A 96 -3.08 11.76 14.69
C TYR A 96 -2.76 10.54 15.54
N GLY A 97 -1.47 10.22 15.75
CA GLY A 97 -1.00 9.08 16.53
C GLY A 97 -1.47 7.74 15.94
N VAL A 98 -1.44 7.64 14.61
CA VAL A 98 -1.78 6.45 13.82
C VAL A 98 -0.48 5.97 13.15
N GLN A 99 -0.16 4.69 13.27
CA GLN A 99 1.03 4.11 12.65
C GLN A 99 0.75 3.70 11.20
N ILE A 100 1.79 3.67 10.37
CA ILE A 100 1.71 3.22 8.99
C ILE A 100 2.26 1.79 8.87
N LEU A 101 1.52 0.93 8.17
CA LEU A 101 2.03 -0.28 7.52
C LEU A 101 2.20 0.07 6.03
N GLY A 102 3.44 0.26 5.58
CA GLY A 102 3.72 0.67 4.20
C GLY A 102 3.88 -0.52 3.27
N THR A 103 2.98 -0.67 2.29
CA THR A 103 3.09 -1.67 1.22
C THR A 103 3.93 -1.12 0.09
N LEU A 104 5.13 -1.66 -0.12
CA LEU A 104 6.01 -1.27 -1.22
C LEU A 104 5.53 -1.91 -2.52
N THR A 105 5.00 -1.10 -3.45
CA THR A 105 4.34 -1.58 -4.67
C THR A 105 4.55 -0.62 -5.84
N SER A 106 3.98 -0.95 -7.02
CA SER A 106 3.91 -0.11 -8.22
C SER A 106 5.27 0.38 -8.69
N MET A 107 5.95 -0.40 -9.53
CA MET A 107 7.18 0.02 -10.20
C MET A 107 6.95 1.27 -11.05
N PRO A 108 7.92 2.18 -11.18
CA PRO A 108 7.90 3.17 -12.26
C PRO A 108 7.79 2.45 -13.61
N ASP A 109 7.01 3.01 -14.54
CA ASP A 109 6.69 2.36 -15.81
C ASP A 109 7.92 2.04 -16.68
N TRP A 110 8.97 2.87 -16.57
CA TRP A 110 10.26 2.73 -17.24
C TRP A 110 11.21 1.71 -16.58
N ALA A 111 10.87 1.17 -15.41
CA ALA A 111 11.76 0.34 -14.59
C ALA A 111 11.33 -1.14 -14.47
N GLY A 112 10.15 -1.49 -14.99
CA GLY A 112 9.60 -2.85 -14.94
C GLY A 112 10.13 -3.76 -16.06
N ASN A 113 10.28 -5.05 -15.75
CA ASN A 113 10.56 -6.12 -16.71
C ASN A 113 9.32 -6.99 -16.90
N CYS A 114 8.40 -6.53 -17.74
CA CYS A 114 7.15 -7.24 -18.02
C CYS A 114 7.39 -8.51 -18.84
N PRO A 115 6.55 -9.55 -18.67
CA PRO A 115 6.58 -10.71 -19.56
C PRO A 115 6.42 -10.30 -21.04
N SER A 116 7.16 -10.96 -21.92
CA SER A 116 7.03 -10.76 -23.36
C SER A 116 5.76 -11.42 -23.92
N GLY A 117 5.01 -10.75 -24.79
CA GLY A 117 3.85 -11.33 -25.45
C GLY A 117 2.97 -10.32 -26.18
N GLU A 118 1.86 -10.79 -26.76
CA GLU A 118 0.85 -9.93 -27.39
C GLU A 118 -0.12 -9.31 -26.36
N ALA A 119 -0.21 -9.89 -25.17
CA ALA A 119 -1.04 -9.35 -24.10
C ALA A 119 -0.44 -8.04 -23.57
N ALA A 120 -1.30 -7.05 -23.32
CA ALA A 120 -0.93 -5.85 -22.59
C ALA A 120 -0.73 -6.15 -21.11
N TYR A 121 0.34 -5.59 -20.53
CA TYR A 121 0.64 -5.61 -19.10
C TYR A 121 0.68 -4.16 -18.60
N ASP A 122 0.18 -3.91 -17.39
CA ASP A 122 0.45 -2.65 -16.71
C ASP A 122 1.91 -2.66 -16.21
N PRO A 123 2.77 -1.75 -16.68
CA PRO A 123 4.19 -1.77 -16.31
C PRO A 123 4.42 -1.57 -14.80
N ASN A 124 3.47 -0.98 -14.07
CA ASN A 124 3.58 -0.79 -12.62
C ASN A 124 3.59 -2.11 -11.85
N PHE A 125 3.02 -3.19 -12.41
CA PHE A 125 2.94 -4.48 -11.74
C PHE A 125 3.97 -5.49 -12.24
N CYS A 126 4.92 -5.05 -13.06
CA CYS A 126 6.00 -5.90 -13.54
C CYS A 126 7.13 -5.99 -12.49
N PRO A 127 7.86 -7.13 -12.42
CA PRO A 127 9.05 -7.23 -11.57
C PRO A 127 10.11 -6.19 -11.93
N PRO A 128 11.04 -5.85 -11.02
CA PRO A 128 12.15 -4.95 -11.33
C PRO A 128 13.01 -5.48 -12.50
N ALA A 129 13.32 -4.61 -13.46
CA ALA A 129 14.33 -4.92 -14.48
C ALA A 129 15.75 -4.94 -13.91
N ASP A 130 16.01 -4.16 -12.86
CA ASP A 130 17.26 -4.11 -12.12
C ASP A 130 16.98 -4.16 -10.60
N TYR A 131 17.37 -5.26 -9.96
CA TYR A 131 17.18 -5.48 -8.53
C TYR A 131 18.14 -4.63 -7.66
N ASP A 132 19.31 -4.25 -8.17
CA ASP A 132 20.21 -3.35 -7.46
C ASP A 132 19.62 -1.93 -7.43
N GLN A 133 18.99 -1.51 -8.53
CA GLN A 133 18.29 -0.24 -8.57
C GLN A 133 17.05 -0.24 -7.66
N TRP A 134 16.27 -1.32 -7.67
CA TRP A 134 15.20 -1.54 -6.70
C TRP A 134 15.70 -1.41 -5.26
N ALA A 135 16.80 -2.10 -4.89
CA ALA A 135 17.39 -2.02 -3.56
C ALA A 135 17.76 -0.59 -3.14
N LYS A 136 18.30 0.22 -4.07
CA LYS A 136 18.62 1.64 -3.82
C LYS A 136 17.35 2.45 -3.53
N TRP A 137 16.28 2.27 -4.30
CA TRP A 137 15.00 2.95 -4.06
C TRP A 137 14.42 2.59 -2.70
N ILE A 138 14.42 1.31 -2.34
CA ILE A 138 13.96 0.86 -1.03
C ILE A 138 14.81 1.46 0.09
N ALA A 139 16.13 1.48 -0.05
CA ALA A 139 17.01 2.11 0.95
C ALA A 139 16.74 3.61 1.10
N MET A 140 16.43 4.32 0.01
CA MET A 140 16.06 5.74 0.06
C MET A 140 14.73 5.97 0.78
N ILE A 141 13.68 5.20 0.45
CA ILE A 141 12.36 5.32 1.08
C ILE A 141 12.46 5.02 2.57
N VAL A 142 13.02 3.85 2.92
CA VAL A 142 13.12 3.38 4.31
C VAL A 142 14.05 4.27 5.13
N GLY A 143 15.16 4.72 4.52
CA GLY A 143 16.08 5.63 5.16
C GLY A 143 15.46 7.00 5.45
N ARG A 144 14.61 7.50 4.54
CA ARG A 144 13.90 8.78 4.71
C ARG A 144 12.90 8.73 5.86
N TYR A 145 12.10 7.66 5.94
CA TYR A 145 11.03 7.51 6.93
C TYR A 145 11.44 6.69 8.16
N LYS A 146 12.75 6.58 8.39
CA LYS A 146 13.32 5.88 9.54
C LYS A 146 12.90 6.57 10.83
N GLY A 147 12.22 5.81 11.69
CA GLY A 147 11.69 6.31 12.97
C GLY A 147 10.21 6.67 12.92
N ASP A 148 9.64 6.83 11.72
CA ASP A 148 8.21 7.15 11.53
C ASP A 148 7.43 5.93 11.01
N ILE A 149 8.01 5.14 10.10
CA ILE A 149 7.42 3.90 9.59
C ILE A 149 8.24 2.70 10.05
N HIS A 150 7.61 1.81 10.81
CA HIS A 150 8.26 0.64 11.41
C HIS A 150 7.89 -0.70 10.77
N TYR A 151 6.88 -0.73 9.91
CA TYR A 151 6.38 -1.95 9.29
C TYR A 151 6.27 -1.75 7.78
N TRP A 152 6.92 -2.63 7.04
CA TRP A 152 6.95 -2.61 5.57
C TRP A 152 6.47 -3.95 5.04
N GLU A 153 5.44 -3.93 4.21
CA GLU A 153 4.97 -5.09 3.45
C GLU A 153 5.59 -5.07 2.06
N VAL A 154 6.15 -6.20 1.65
CA VAL A 154 6.77 -6.31 0.34
C VAL A 154 5.73 -6.80 -0.66
N TRP A 155 5.22 -5.87 -1.46
CA TRP A 155 4.26 -6.10 -2.53
C TRP A 155 2.84 -6.47 -2.08
N ASN A 156 1.89 -6.49 -3.02
CA ASN A 156 0.50 -6.90 -2.81
C ASN A 156 0.16 -8.07 -3.73
N GLU A 157 -0.41 -9.14 -3.17
CA GLU A 157 -1.04 -10.25 -3.91
C GLU A 157 -0.22 -10.76 -5.12
N PRO A 158 1.05 -11.16 -4.92
CA PRO A 158 1.93 -11.57 -6.01
C PRO A 158 1.48 -12.87 -6.71
N ASN A 159 0.50 -13.56 -6.13
CA ASN A 159 -0.08 -14.78 -6.66
C ASN A 159 -1.35 -14.55 -7.48
N GLU A 160 -1.86 -13.31 -7.55
CA GLU A 160 -3.07 -12.98 -8.31
C GLU A 160 -2.71 -12.28 -9.61
N TYR A 161 -2.77 -13.05 -10.70
CA TYR A 161 -2.90 -12.48 -12.02
C TYR A 161 -3.66 -13.43 -12.96
N THR A 162 -4.41 -12.86 -13.87
CA THR A 162 -5.13 -13.58 -14.93
C THR A 162 -4.82 -12.95 -16.27
N CYS A 163 -4.73 -13.78 -17.31
CA CYS A 163 -4.39 -13.33 -18.66
C CYS A 163 -5.43 -13.80 -19.67
N THR A 164 -5.82 -12.87 -20.54
CA THR A 164 -6.50 -13.13 -21.81
C THR A 164 -5.50 -13.09 -22.96
N SER A 165 -5.95 -13.32 -24.20
CA SER A 165 -5.10 -13.12 -25.37
C SER A 165 -4.69 -11.67 -25.61
N THR A 166 -5.37 -10.70 -24.96
CA THR A 166 -5.15 -9.26 -25.23
C THR A 166 -4.63 -8.48 -24.04
N ALA A 167 -4.84 -8.96 -22.81
CA ALA A 167 -4.44 -8.25 -21.60
C ALA A 167 -4.29 -9.20 -20.41
N CYS A 168 -3.39 -8.84 -19.50
CA CYS A 168 -3.25 -9.45 -18.19
C CYS A 168 -3.62 -8.46 -17.09
N GLU A 169 -4.34 -8.94 -16.08
CA GLU A 169 -4.77 -8.17 -14.91
C GLU A 169 -4.25 -8.87 -13.66
N GLY A 170 -3.68 -8.11 -12.73
CA GLY A 170 -3.09 -8.65 -11.52
C GLY A 170 -2.24 -7.60 -10.81
N PHE A 171 -1.66 -7.99 -9.69
CA PHE A 171 -0.82 -7.10 -8.89
C PHE A 171 0.67 -7.39 -9.02
N PHE A 172 1.05 -8.55 -9.55
CA PHE A 172 2.42 -8.90 -9.90
C PHE A 172 2.44 -9.81 -11.11
N TYR A 173 3.23 -9.48 -12.12
CA TYR A 173 3.34 -10.30 -13.33
C TYR A 173 4.57 -11.21 -13.37
N GLY A 174 5.29 -11.33 -12.24
CA GLY A 174 6.39 -12.28 -12.09
C GLY A 174 5.95 -13.62 -11.52
N ASP A 175 6.84 -14.61 -11.60
CA ASP A 175 6.63 -15.92 -10.99
C ASP A 175 7.05 -15.95 -9.50
N ALA A 176 6.87 -17.11 -8.86
CA ALA A 176 7.22 -17.30 -7.45
C ALA A 176 8.72 -17.11 -7.16
N SER A 177 9.60 -17.41 -8.12
CA SER A 177 11.05 -17.19 -7.99
C SER A 177 11.37 -15.71 -8.06
N GLU A 178 10.74 -14.97 -8.97
CA GLU A 178 10.92 -13.52 -9.09
C GLU A 178 10.38 -12.79 -7.85
N TYR A 179 9.23 -13.21 -7.30
CA TYR A 179 8.75 -12.68 -6.03
C TYR A 179 9.70 -13.01 -4.86
N ALA A 180 10.26 -14.23 -4.80
CA ALA A 180 11.23 -14.58 -3.77
C ALA A 180 12.51 -13.73 -3.87
N GLN A 181 12.98 -13.44 -5.09
CA GLN A 181 14.11 -12.54 -5.33
C GLN A 181 13.78 -11.10 -4.91
N LEU A 182 12.59 -10.60 -5.23
CA LEU A 182 12.09 -9.29 -4.79
C LEU A 182 12.06 -9.18 -3.28
N LEU A 183 11.48 -10.18 -2.60
CA LEU A 183 11.40 -10.24 -1.14
C LEU A 183 12.79 -10.25 -0.49
N SER A 184 13.70 -11.10 -0.98
CA SER A 184 15.06 -11.18 -0.44
C SER A 184 15.82 -9.86 -0.61
N THR A 185 15.76 -9.28 -1.81
CA THR A 185 16.43 -8.00 -2.12
C THR A 185 15.89 -6.86 -1.26
N THR A 186 14.56 -6.80 -1.11
CA THR A 186 13.88 -5.80 -0.29
C THR A 186 14.24 -5.94 1.18
N TYR A 187 14.29 -7.17 1.70
CA TYR A 187 14.68 -7.46 3.08
C TYR A 187 16.09 -6.90 3.39
N ASP A 188 17.07 -7.21 2.55
CA ASP A 188 18.44 -6.76 2.75
C ASP A 188 18.56 -5.23 2.70
N ALA A 189 17.87 -4.60 1.73
CA ALA A 189 17.83 -3.14 1.61
C ALA A 189 17.18 -2.45 2.82
N ILE A 190 16.04 -2.96 3.29
CA ILE A 190 15.36 -2.45 4.48
C ILE A 190 16.28 -2.58 5.70
N LYS A 191 16.86 -3.76 5.93
CA LYS A 191 17.71 -4.00 7.11
C LYS A 191 18.99 -3.17 7.10
N ALA A 192 19.54 -2.87 5.92
CA ALA A 192 20.68 -1.96 5.79
C ALA A 192 20.33 -0.51 6.14
N ALA A 193 19.16 0.00 5.70
CA ALA A 193 18.71 1.37 5.99
C ALA A 193 18.19 1.54 7.43
N ASP A 194 17.38 0.59 7.89
CA ASP A 194 16.82 0.54 9.23
C ASP A 194 16.77 -0.91 9.76
N SER A 195 17.75 -1.28 10.57
CA SER A 195 17.82 -2.59 11.21
C SER A 195 16.63 -2.89 12.14
N SER A 196 15.94 -1.85 12.63
CA SER A 196 14.82 -1.97 13.56
C SER A 196 13.47 -2.20 12.87
N ALA A 197 13.37 -1.94 11.57
CA ALA A 197 12.13 -2.10 10.81
C ALA A 197 11.69 -3.57 10.74
N ASN A 198 10.38 -3.79 10.79
CA ASN A 198 9.74 -5.09 10.58
C ASN A 198 9.33 -5.23 9.12
N ILE A 199 9.52 -6.44 8.59
CA ILE A 199 9.24 -6.78 7.19
C ILE A 199 8.15 -7.84 7.17
N LEU A 200 7.12 -7.60 6.38
CA LEU A 200 6.01 -8.52 6.13
C LEU A 200 6.11 -9.02 4.68
N ILE A 201 5.75 -10.30 4.49
CA ILE A 201 5.46 -10.81 3.15
C ILE A 201 4.15 -10.19 2.64
N ALA A 202 3.97 -10.13 1.33
CA ALA A 202 2.71 -9.76 0.71
C ALA A 202 1.54 -10.57 1.28
N GLY A 203 0.40 -9.90 1.49
CA GLY A 203 -0.89 -10.56 1.56
C GLY A 203 -1.15 -11.35 0.27
N VAL A 204 -1.58 -12.60 0.40
CA VAL A 204 -1.92 -13.47 -0.73
C VAL A 204 -3.41 -13.45 -0.99
N PHE A 205 -3.80 -13.34 -2.26
CA PHE A 205 -5.20 -13.43 -2.66
C PHE A 205 -5.59 -14.90 -2.75
N MET A 206 -6.52 -15.36 -1.90
CA MET A 206 -6.92 -16.76 -1.76
C MET A 206 -5.75 -17.75 -1.55
N PRO A 207 -5.57 -18.34 -0.35
CA PRO A 207 -4.59 -19.41 -0.20
C PRO A 207 -4.96 -20.56 -1.16
N LEU A 208 -3.98 -21.04 -1.94
CA LEU A 208 -4.13 -22.19 -2.81
C LEU A 208 -4.72 -23.36 -1.99
N ALA A 209 -5.86 -23.89 -2.45
CA ALA A 209 -6.57 -24.99 -1.81
C ALA A 209 -5.80 -26.32 -1.92
#